data_AF-A0A9X1IQG2-F1
#
_entry.id   AF-A0A9X1IQG2-F1
#
_cell.length_a   1.000
_cell.length_b   1.000
_cell.length_c   1.000
_cell.angle_alpha   90.00
_cell.angle_beta   90.00
_cell.angle_gamma   90.00
#
_symmetry.space_group_name_H-M   'P 1'
#
loop_
_entity.id
_entity.type
_entity.pdbx_description
1 polymer ?
#
loop_
_entity_poly.entity_id
_entity_poly.type
_entity_poly.pdbx_seq_one_letter_code
_entity_poly.pdbx_strand_id
1 'polypeptide(L)'
;MANLFAWINTDARYHGIAQVPLAANDHAALKHACFLDASRVTTFREQELQAALDRGCISSGLAARVIACVQAEQPRTLTPSQLALFTANLAKVA
;
A
#
# COMPACT_ATOMS: atom_id res chain seq x y z
N MET A 1 16.86 -0.62 7.99
CA MET A 1 15.86 -1.09 7.00
C MET A 1 14.86 0.03 6.80
N ALA A 2 14.45 0.36 5.56
CA ALA A 2 13.44 1.39 5.34
C ALA A 2 12.04 0.78 5.50
N ASN A 3 11.23 1.32 6.40
CA ASN A 3 9.84 0.89 6.58
C ASN A 3 8.96 1.66 5.58
N LEU A 4 8.42 0.99 4.57
CA LEU A 4 7.66 1.61 3.49
C LEU A 4 6.15 1.43 3.73
N PHE A 5 5.38 2.51 3.67
CA PHE A 5 3.94 2.50 3.91
C PHE A 5 3.18 3.23 2.81
N ALA A 6 2.12 2.60 2.30
CA ALA A 6 1.11 3.22 1.46
C ALA A 6 -0.09 3.67 2.31
N TRP A 7 -0.77 4.73 1.89
CA TRP A 7 -1.93 5.26 2.61
C TRP A 7 -3.23 4.58 2.17
N ILE A 8 -4.17 4.42 3.11
CA ILE A 8 -5.55 4.00 2.81
C ILE A 8 -6.48 5.17 3.14
N ASN A 9 -7.32 5.54 2.18
CA ASN A 9 -8.27 6.63 2.28
C ASN A 9 -9.71 6.08 2.23
N THR A 10 -10.54 6.40 3.22
CA THR A 10 -11.96 5.99 3.33
C THR A 10 -12.93 6.90 2.58
N ASP A 11 -12.49 8.10 2.20
CA ASP A 11 -13.26 9.08 1.41
C ASP A 11 -12.33 9.74 0.38
N ALA A 12 -11.67 8.89 -0.42
CA ALA A 12 -10.73 9.38 -1.41
C ALA A 12 -11.50 10.04 -2.54
N ARG A 13 -11.33 11.35 -2.72
CA ARG A 13 -11.58 11.94 -4.04
C ARG A 13 -10.62 11.27 -5.02
N TYR A 14 -11.18 10.62 -6.03
CA TYR A 14 -10.39 10.02 -7.09
C TYR A 14 -9.51 11.09 -7.73
N HIS A 15 -8.19 10.97 -7.58
CA HIS A 15 -7.22 11.92 -8.13
C HIS A 15 -6.44 11.34 -9.33
N GLY A 16 -6.85 10.15 -9.80
CA GLY A 16 -6.50 9.62 -11.11
C GLY A 16 -5.16 8.92 -11.23
N ILE A 17 -4.31 8.91 -10.20
CA ILE A 17 -2.97 8.31 -10.28
C ILE A 17 -2.79 7.29 -9.16
N ALA A 18 -2.41 6.07 -9.54
CA ALA A 18 -1.98 5.00 -8.65
C ALA A 18 -2.92 4.70 -7.45
N GLN A 19 -4.24 4.78 -7.64
CA GLN A 19 -5.22 4.39 -6.61
C GLN A 19 -5.75 2.98 -6.86
N VAL A 20 -5.75 2.14 -5.82
CA VAL A 20 -6.29 0.77 -5.87
C VAL A 20 -7.54 0.68 -4.99
N PRO A 21 -8.73 0.38 -5.55
CA PRO A 21 -9.93 0.21 -4.74
C PRO A 21 -9.80 -1.01 -3.83
N LEU A 22 -10.17 -0.89 -2.56
CA LEU A 22 -10.09 -1.96 -1.57
C LEU A 22 -11.48 -2.53 -1.30
N ALA A 23 -11.59 -3.85 -1.39
CA ALA A 23 -12.80 -4.58 -1.02
C ALA A 23 -12.73 -5.02 0.45
N ALA A 24 -13.89 -5.19 1.10
CA ALA A 24 -13.94 -5.56 2.53
C ALA A 24 -13.27 -6.91 2.84
N ASN A 25 -13.19 -7.82 1.86
CA ASN A 25 -12.51 -9.11 1.98
C ASN A 25 -10.99 -9.03 1.73
N ASP A 26 -10.46 -7.89 1.29
CA ASP A 26 -9.01 -7.75 1.06
C ASP A 26 -8.23 -7.73 2.38
N HIS A 27 -8.86 -7.26 3.46
CA HIS A 27 -8.24 -7.22 4.79
C HIS A 27 -9.26 -6.99 5.91
N ALA A 28 -9.08 -7.65 7.06
CA ALA A 28 -10.01 -7.59 8.21
C ALA A 28 -10.16 -6.19 8.83
N ALA A 29 -9.20 -5.28 8.57
CA ALA A 29 -9.29 -3.89 9.01
C ALA A 29 -10.31 -3.05 8.22
N LEU A 30 -10.71 -3.50 7.04
CA LEU A 30 -11.54 -2.72 6.11
C LEU A 30 -13.01 -2.86 6.49
N LYS A 31 -13.58 -1.80 7.05
CA LYS A 31 -14.99 -1.73 7.45
C LYS A 31 -15.87 -0.95 6.46
N HIS A 32 -15.23 -0.25 5.53
CA HIS A 32 -15.87 0.65 4.57
C HIS A 32 -15.17 0.50 3.21
N ALA A 33 -15.81 1.00 2.15
CA ALA A 33 -15.15 1.14 0.86
C ALA A 33 -13.98 2.12 1.01
N CYS A 34 -12.79 1.67 0.65
CA CYS A 34 -11.56 2.45 0.78
C CYS A 34 -10.75 2.38 -0.51
N PHE A 35 -9.75 3.25 -0.62
CA PHE A 35 -8.76 3.22 -1.69
C PHE A 35 -7.37 3.23 -1.08
N LEU A 36 -6.50 2.36 -1.56
CA LEU A 36 -5.07 2.43 -1.30
C LEU A 36 -4.47 3.44 -2.27
N ASP A 37 -3.86 4.49 -1.74
CA ASP A 37 -3.10 5.48 -2.50
C ASP A 37 -1.66 4.99 -2.61
N ALA A 38 -1.34 4.44 -3.78
CA ALA A 38 -0.02 3.98 -4.12
C ALA A 38 0.83 5.09 -4.76
N SER A 39 0.28 6.29 -4.99
CA SER A 39 1.04 7.42 -5.57
C SER A 39 2.07 7.99 -4.59
N ARG A 40 1.84 7.77 -3.29
CA ARG A 40 2.68 8.25 -2.20
C ARG A 40 3.03 7.11 -1.26
N VAL A 41 4.31 6.80 -1.16
CA VAL A 41 4.83 5.93 -0.10
C VAL A 41 5.63 6.77 0.88
N THR A 42 5.37 6.56 2.16
CA THR A 42 6.04 7.24 3.27
C THR A 42 6.91 6.27 4.05
N THR A 43 7.76 6.82 4.91
CA THR A 43 8.52 6.06 5.90
C THR A 43 8.27 6.60 7.29
N PHE A 44 8.13 5.70 8.26
CA PHE A 44 8.06 6.04 9.68
C PHE A 44 9.31 5.58 10.42
N ARG A 45 9.70 6.33 11.44
CA ARG A 45 10.74 5.96 12.39
C ARG A 45 10.28 4.75 13.19
N GLU A 46 11.22 3.92 13.61
CA GLU A 46 10.91 2.69 14.36
C GLU A 46 10.11 2.94 15.65
N GLN A 47 10.37 4.05 16.34
CA GLN A 47 9.62 4.45 17.53
C GLN A 47 8.14 4.74 17.24
N GLU A 48 7.82 5.29 16.06
CA GLU A 48 6.44 5.54 15.63
C GLU A 48 5.70 4.23 15.32
N LEU A 49 6.44 3.16 15.01
CA LEU A 49 5.89 1.84 14.74
C LEU A 49 5.57 1.05 16.01
N GLN A 50 6.23 1.34 17.13
CA GLN A 50 5.96 0.64 18.40
C GLN A 50 4.52 0.85 18.88
N ALA A 51 3.89 1.97 18.50
CA ALA A 51 2.49 2.26 18.79
C ALA A 51 1.53 1.87 17.65
N ALA A 52 2.04 1.37 16.52
CA ALA A 52 1.21 1.00 15.38
C ALA A 52 0.48 -0.32 15.67
N LEU A 53 -0.82 -0.34 15.38
CA LEU A 53 -1.63 -1.54 15.57
C LEU A 53 -1.45 -2.45 14.35
N ASP A 54 -0.70 -3.53 14.51
CA ASP A 54 -0.53 -4.54 13.47
C ASP A 54 -1.85 -5.28 13.24
N ARG A 55 -2.23 -5.36 11.98
CA ARG A 55 -3.39 -6.12 11.54
C ARG A 55 -2.92 -6.90 10.31
N GLY A 56 -2.60 -8.17 10.54
CA GLY A 56 -2.53 -9.25 9.55
C GLY A 56 -1.81 -8.99 8.23
N CYS A 57 -1.77 -10.03 7.39
CA CYS A 57 -1.36 -9.87 6.00
C CYS A 57 -2.57 -9.52 5.14
N ILE A 58 -2.35 -8.72 4.10
CA ILE A 58 -3.32 -8.51 3.03
C ILE A 58 -3.49 -9.77 2.18
N SER A 59 -4.61 -9.88 1.46
CA SER A 59 -4.83 -10.97 0.51
C SER A 59 -3.81 -10.95 -0.64
N SER A 60 -3.53 -12.13 -1.21
CA SER A 60 -2.68 -12.26 -2.40
C SER A 60 -3.23 -11.50 -3.61
N GLY A 61 -4.56 -11.54 -3.78
CA GLY A 61 -5.25 -10.75 -4.80
C GLY A 61 -5.03 -9.25 -4.64
N LEU A 62 -5.08 -8.71 -3.42
CA LEU A 62 -4.77 -7.30 -3.19
C LEU A 62 -3.31 -7.00 -3.50
N ALA A 63 -2.37 -7.84 -3.04
CA ALA A 63 -0.95 -7.65 -3.29
C ALA A 63 -0.63 -7.58 -4.80
N ALA A 64 -1.17 -8.51 -5.59
CA ALA A 64 -1.01 -8.51 -7.04
C ALA A 64 -1.57 -7.24 -7.71
N ARG A 65 -2.75 -6.77 -7.27
CA ARG A 65 -3.36 -5.53 -7.78
C ARG A 65 -2.54 -4.30 -7.46
N VAL A 66 -1.95 -4.23 -6.26
CA VAL A 66 -1.07 -3.13 -5.87
C VAL A 66 0.22 -3.14 -6.70
N ILE A 67 0.84 -4.31 -6.90
CA ILE A 67 2.03 -4.45 -7.76
C ILE A 67 1.74 -3.96 -9.18
N ALA A 68 0.64 -4.42 -9.79
CA ALA A 68 0.26 -4.00 -11.14
C ALA A 68 0.06 -2.48 -11.23
N CYS A 69 -0.59 -1.89 -10.23
CA CYS A 69 -0.84 -0.46 -10.15
C CYS A 69 0.47 0.35 -10.05
N VAL A 70 1.39 0.00 -9.15
CA VAL A 70 2.65 0.75 -9.00
C VAL A 70 3.59 0.59 -10.18
N GLN A 71 3.55 -0.55 -10.87
CA GLN A 71 4.33 -0.77 -12.09
C GLN A 71 3.80 0.06 -13.27
N ALA A 72 2.47 0.17 -13.40
CA ALA A 72 1.83 0.95 -14.44
C ALA A 72 2.00 2.46 -14.24
N GLU A 73 1.79 2.94 -13.01
CA GLU A 73 1.66 4.37 -12.71
C GLU A 73 2.95 5.01 -12.19
N GLN A 74 3.91 4.21 -11.70
CA GLN A 74 5.20 4.63 -11.15
C GLN A 74 5.12 5.78 -10.14
N PRO A 75 4.98 5.48 -8.84
CA PRO A 75 4.84 6.49 -7.80
C PRO A 75 5.99 7.48 -7.78
N ARG A 76 5.69 8.78 -7.91
CA ARG A 76 6.71 9.86 -7.99
C ARG A 76 7.54 10.03 -6.72
N THR A 77 7.08 9.45 -5.61
CA THR A 77 7.71 9.55 -4.28
C THR A 77 8.69 8.42 -3.98
N LEU A 78 8.71 7.37 -4.81
CA LEU A 78 9.60 6.23 -4.63
C LEU A 78 10.83 6.37 -5.52
N THR A 79 12.02 6.20 -4.95
CA THR A 79 13.20 5.93 -5.76
C THR A 79 13.08 4.54 -6.41
N PRO A 80 13.82 4.26 -7.50
CA PRO A 80 13.79 2.93 -8.13
C PRO A 80 14.11 1.78 -7.16
N SER A 81 15.03 1.99 -6.21
CA SER A 81 15.38 0.99 -5.20
C SER A 81 14.27 0.78 -4.17
N GLN A 82 13.55 1.83 -3.78
CA GLN A 82 12.40 1.71 -2.88
C GLN A 82 11.21 1.06 -3.59
N LEU A 83 10.98 1.36 -4.86
CA LEU A 83 9.95 0.69 -5.67
C LEU A 83 10.25 -0.81 -5.80
N ALA A 84 11.50 -1.18 -6.07
CA ALA A 84 11.91 -2.59 -6.11
C ALA A 84 11.74 -3.30 -4.75
N LEU A 85 12.08 -2.63 -3.65
CA LEU A 85 11.87 -3.18 -2.30
C LEU A 85 10.37 -3.36 -1.98
N PHE A 86 9.56 -2.36 -2.34
CA PHE A 86 8.11 -2.38 -2.12
C PHE A 86 7.45 -3.53 -2.89
N THR A 87 7.76 -3.67 -4.18
CA THR A 87 7.22 -4.77 -5.01
C THR A 87 7.72 -6.13 -4.55
N ALA A 88 9.01 -6.25 -4.17
CA ALA A 88 9.56 -7.50 -3.65
C ALA A 88 8.90 -7.93 -2.32
N ASN A 89 8.51 -6.99 -1.47
CA ASN A 89 7.80 -7.31 -0.23
C ASN A 89 6.36 -7.76 -0.51
N LEU A 90 5.65 -7.08 -1.42
CA LEU A 90 4.31 -7.50 -1.82
C LEU A 90 4.31 -8.86 -2.52
N ALA A 91 5.35 -9.18 -3.31
CA ALA A 91 5.47 -10.46 -4.00
C ALA A 91 5.62 -11.67 -3.06
N LYS A 92 5.95 -11.47 -1.78
CA LYS A 92 6.01 -12.55 -0.77
C LYS A 92 4.62 -13.05 -0.34
N VAL A 93 3.59 -12.24 -0.60
CA VAL A 93 2.20 -12.52 -0.22
C VAL A 93 1.27 -12.60 -1.43
N ALA A 94 1.75 -12.26 -2.64
CA ALA A 94 1.00 -12.28 -3.90
C ALA A 94 0.85 -13.69 -4.50
#